data_AF-A0ABD5W8Q8-F1
#
_entry.id   AF-A0ABD5W8Q8-F1
#
_cell.length_a   1.000
_cell.length_b   1.000
_cell.length_c   1.000
_cell.angle_alpha   90.00
_cell.angle_beta   90.00
_cell.angle_gamma   90.00
#
_symmetry.space_group_name_H-M   'P 1'
#
loop_
_entity.id
_entity.type
_entity.pdbx_description
1 polymer ?
#
loop_
_entity_poly.entity_id
_entity_poly.type
_entity_poly.pdbx_seq_one_letter_code
_entity_poly.pdbx_strand_id
1 'polypeptide(L)'
;MDGEISADELQSLLDDDAATVVDIRNPMAYSQGHIPESRNIPLESLPREVDQLDDADHVVTVCPHGKASVRAARLIASFEGFDGRVDSLEPGITGWDGPTATEHENEDDSPAAPFNPSRRSDTSLGPLPEQRLWNQSGS
;
A
#
# COMPACT_ATOMS: atom_id res chain seq x y z
N MET A 1 -11.18 -16.71 -22.37
CA MET A 1 -10.59 -15.38 -22.08
C MET A 1 -10.78 -15.23 -20.60
N ASP A 2 -9.74 -15.58 -19.87
CA ASP A 2 -9.89 -16.22 -18.56
C ASP A 2 -9.95 -15.22 -17.39
N GLY A 3 -10.19 -13.94 -17.70
CA GLY A 3 -10.34 -12.86 -16.72
C GLY A 3 -9.05 -12.64 -15.92
N GLU A 4 -7.90 -12.77 -16.57
CA GLU A 4 -6.56 -12.64 -15.98
C GLU A 4 -5.77 -11.63 -16.82
N ILE A 5 -5.04 -10.74 -16.14
CA ILE A 5 -4.11 -9.78 -16.74
C ILE A 5 -2.74 -9.85 -16.05
N SER A 6 -1.70 -9.50 -16.82
CA SER A 6 -0.32 -9.41 -16.33
C SER A 6 -0.06 -8.12 -15.53
N ALA A 7 1.07 -8.06 -14.81
CA ALA A 7 1.50 -6.86 -14.11
C ALA A 7 1.76 -5.69 -15.07
N ASP A 8 2.41 -5.95 -16.22
CA ASP A 8 2.68 -4.93 -17.23
C ASP A 8 1.39 -4.34 -17.84
N GLU A 9 0.39 -5.19 -18.07
CA GLU A 9 -0.93 -4.75 -18.56
C GLU A 9 -1.66 -3.91 -17.51
N LEU A 10 -1.65 -4.35 -16.25
CA LEU A 10 -2.23 -3.56 -15.16
C LEU A 10 -1.55 -2.19 -15.03
N GLN A 11 -0.22 -2.14 -15.12
CA GLN A 11 0.50 -0.88 -15.08
C GLN A 11 0.07 0.07 -16.21
N SER A 12 -0.06 -0.45 -17.43
CA SER A 12 -0.52 0.35 -18.57
C SER A 12 -1.94 0.89 -18.35
N LEU A 13 -2.83 0.09 -17.75
CA LEU A 13 -4.20 0.52 -17.44
C LEU A 13 -4.25 1.58 -16.34
N LEU A 14 -3.35 1.50 -15.36
CA LEU A 14 -3.23 2.50 -14.31
C LEU A 14 -2.71 3.83 -14.86
N ASP A 15 -1.71 3.79 -15.76
CA ASP A 15 -1.16 4.99 -16.39
C ASP A 15 -2.21 5.75 -17.25
N ASP A 16 -3.22 5.03 -17.75
CA ASP A 16 -4.32 5.58 -18.57
C ASP A 16 -5.60 5.88 -17.76
N ASP A 17 -5.58 5.74 -16.43
CA ASP A 17 -6.78 5.84 -15.56
C ASP A 17 -7.96 4.95 -16.04
N ALA A 18 -7.64 3.85 -16.71
CA ALA A 18 -8.61 3.03 -17.44
C ALA A 18 -9.15 1.85 -16.62
N ALA A 19 -8.61 1.60 -15.42
CA ALA A 19 -9.06 0.51 -14.56
C ALA A 19 -9.06 0.88 -13.07
N THR A 20 -10.07 0.39 -12.36
CA THR A 20 -10.16 0.46 -10.90
C THR A 20 -9.59 -0.81 -10.29
N VAL A 21 -8.59 -0.66 -9.41
CA VAL A 21 -7.98 -1.79 -8.71
C VAL A 21 -8.70 -2.05 -7.40
N VAL A 22 -9.10 -3.30 -7.17
CA VAL A 22 -9.79 -3.76 -5.96
C VAL A 22 -8.94 -4.81 -5.26
N ASP A 23 -8.36 -4.46 -4.11
CA ASP A 23 -7.60 -5.38 -3.28
C ASP A 23 -8.54 -6.13 -2.32
N ILE A 24 -8.64 -7.45 -2.50
CA ILE A 24 -9.53 -8.30 -1.70
C ILE A 24 -8.87 -8.89 -0.44
N ARG A 25 -7.63 -8.47 -0.14
CA ARG A 25 -6.89 -8.91 1.05
C ARG A 25 -7.44 -8.24 2.31
N ASN A 26 -7.00 -8.75 3.45
CA ASN A 26 -7.29 -8.15 4.75
C ASN A 26 -6.70 -6.72 4.82
N PRO A 27 -7.40 -5.75 5.44
CA PRO A 27 -6.90 -4.37 5.61
C PRO A 27 -5.48 -4.28 6.20
N MET A 28 -5.12 -5.20 7.10
CA MET A 28 -3.77 -5.25 7.68
C MET A 28 -2.69 -5.55 6.64
N ALA A 29 -3.00 -6.38 5.63
CA ALA A 29 -2.06 -6.69 4.55
C ALA A 29 -2.02 -5.56 3.50
N TYR A 30 -3.14 -4.86 3.32
CA TYR A 30 -3.23 -3.69 2.46
C TYR A 30 -2.40 -2.52 3.02
N SER A 31 -2.52 -2.24 4.31
CA SER A 31 -1.78 -1.14 4.96
C SER A 31 -0.26 -1.31 4.91
N GLN A 32 0.22 -2.56 4.91
CA GLN A 32 1.63 -2.93 4.80
C GLN A 32 2.20 -2.81 3.38
N GLY A 33 1.35 -2.64 2.36
CA GLY A 33 1.77 -2.53 0.96
C GLY A 33 0.63 -2.90 0.02
N HIS A 34 0.20 -1.94 -0.78
CA HIS A 34 -0.87 -2.06 -1.77
C HIS A 34 -0.51 -1.32 -3.06
N ILE A 35 -1.27 -1.55 -4.13
CA ILE A 35 -1.12 -0.80 -5.37
C ILE A 35 -1.69 0.60 -5.15
N PRO A 36 -0.99 1.70 -5.52
CA PRO A 36 -1.52 3.05 -5.38
C PRO A 36 -2.91 3.18 -6.00
N GLU A 37 -3.77 3.99 -5.36
CA GLU A 37 -5.15 4.26 -5.81
C GLU A 37 -6.09 3.03 -5.82
N SER A 38 -5.61 1.87 -5.38
CA SER A 38 -6.46 0.69 -5.21
C SER A 38 -7.40 0.83 -4.02
N ARG A 39 -8.61 0.28 -4.14
CA ARG A 39 -9.62 0.22 -3.08
C ARG A 39 -9.51 -1.10 -2.34
N ASN A 40 -9.40 -1.10 -1.01
CA ASN A 40 -9.45 -2.33 -0.23
C ASN A 40 -10.89 -2.76 0.04
N ILE A 41 -11.34 -3.84 -0.61
CA ILE A 41 -12.65 -4.45 -0.38
C ILE A 41 -12.45 -5.94 -0.08
N PRO A 42 -12.34 -6.33 1.20
CA PRO A 42 -12.10 -7.72 1.57
C PRO A 42 -13.16 -8.67 0.99
N LEU A 43 -12.76 -9.88 0.61
CA LEU A 43 -13.65 -10.87 -0.02
C LEU A 43 -14.94 -11.14 0.78
N GLU A 44 -14.88 -11.05 2.11
CA GLU A 44 -16.03 -11.24 3.01
C GLU A 44 -17.05 -10.08 3.00
N SER A 45 -16.60 -8.89 2.65
CA SER A 45 -17.41 -7.68 2.52
C SER A 45 -17.83 -7.42 1.08
N LEU A 46 -17.08 -7.95 0.11
CA LEU A 46 -17.30 -7.76 -1.33
C LEU A 46 -18.78 -7.89 -1.78
N PRO A 47 -19.57 -8.89 -1.34
CA PRO A 47 -20.98 -8.99 -1.76
C PRO A 47 -21.88 -7.85 -1.28
N ARG A 48 -21.48 -7.13 -0.22
CA ARG A 48 -22.21 -6.00 0.36
C ARG A 48 -21.67 -4.65 -0.12
N GLU A 49 -20.48 -4.65 -0.73
CA GLU A 49 -19.74 -3.46 -1.10
C GLU A 49 -19.50 -3.35 -2.61
N VAL A 50 -19.95 -4.34 -3.39
CA VAL A 50 -19.85 -4.36 -4.86
C VAL A 50 -20.60 -3.21 -5.53
N ASP A 51 -21.63 -2.66 -4.88
CA ASP A 51 -22.32 -1.45 -5.34
C ASP A 51 -21.38 -0.23 -5.46
N GLN A 52 -20.23 -0.23 -4.74
CA GLN A 52 -19.22 0.84 -4.86
C GLN A 52 -18.35 0.72 -6.12
N LEU A 53 -18.63 -0.26 -6.97
CA LEU A 53 -17.94 -0.50 -8.24
C LEU A 53 -18.88 -0.31 -9.44
N ASP A 54 -20.10 0.19 -9.21
CA ASP A 54 -21.10 0.42 -10.26
C ASP A 54 -20.67 1.51 -11.26
N ASP A 55 -19.77 2.40 -10.82
CA ASP A 55 -19.14 3.46 -11.60
C ASP A 55 -17.91 2.99 -12.40
N ALA A 56 -17.42 1.78 -12.16
CA ALA A 56 -16.19 1.28 -12.78
C ALA A 56 -16.45 0.49 -14.06
N ASP A 57 -15.97 1.01 -15.19
CA ASP A 57 -16.03 0.32 -16.49
C ASP A 57 -15.11 -0.90 -16.56
N HIS A 58 -14.00 -0.88 -15.82
CA HIS A 58 -13.04 -1.98 -15.73
C HIS A 58 -12.50 -2.12 -14.31
N VAL A 59 -12.73 -3.29 -13.71
CA VAL A 59 -12.25 -3.65 -12.37
C VAL A 59 -11.17 -4.72 -12.46
N VAL A 60 -10.06 -4.50 -11.76
CA VAL A 60 -8.99 -5.49 -11.60
C VAL A 60 -8.90 -5.91 -10.15
N THR A 61 -9.17 -7.19 -9.89
CA THR A 61 -9.09 -7.76 -8.54
C THR A 61 -7.68 -8.24 -8.21
N VAL A 62 -7.19 -7.87 -7.03
CA VAL A 62 -5.85 -8.22 -6.53
C VAL A 62 -5.98 -9.10 -5.30
N CYS A 63 -5.30 -10.25 -5.32
CA CYS A 63 -5.16 -11.12 -4.17
C CYS A 63 -3.69 -11.50 -3.94
N PRO A 64 -3.35 -12.24 -2.87
CA PRO A 64 -1.95 -12.54 -2.58
C PRO A 64 -1.22 -13.35 -3.66
N HIS A 65 -1.91 -14.26 -4.38
CA HIS A 65 -1.28 -15.21 -5.31
C HIS A 65 -2.15 -15.55 -6.54
N GLY A 66 -3.00 -14.64 -7.02
CA GLY A 66 -3.90 -14.86 -8.16
C GLY A 66 -5.08 -15.85 -7.96
N LYS A 67 -5.03 -16.76 -6.97
CA LYS A 67 -6.02 -17.87 -6.83
C LYS A 67 -7.37 -17.46 -6.23
N ALA A 68 -7.39 -16.45 -5.37
CA ALA A 68 -8.61 -15.98 -4.71
C ALA A 68 -9.32 -14.88 -5.53
N SER A 69 -8.57 -14.16 -6.36
CA SER A 69 -9.06 -13.09 -7.22
C SER A 69 -10.01 -13.60 -8.30
N VAL A 70 -9.82 -14.81 -8.85
CA VAL A 70 -10.79 -15.41 -9.80
C VAL A 70 -12.18 -15.60 -9.20
N ARG A 71 -12.28 -15.94 -7.90
CA ARG A 71 -13.58 -16.10 -7.22
C ARG A 71 -14.23 -14.74 -6.97
N ALA A 72 -13.44 -13.75 -6.59
CA ALA A 72 -13.91 -12.38 -6.42
C ALA A 72 -14.40 -11.80 -7.76
N ALA A 73 -13.63 -11.97 -8.83
CA ALA A 73 -13.97 -11.48 -10.16
C ALA A 73 -15.31 -12.05 -10.65
N ARG A 74 -15.54 -13.36 -10.45
CA ARG A 74 -16.83 -13.99 -10.77
C ARG A 74 -17.98 -13.47 -9.91
N LEU A 75 -17.73 -13.13 -8.65
CA LEU A 75 -18.75 -12.60 -7.76
C LEU A 75 -19.19 -11.21 -8.20
N ILE A 76 -18.23 -10.34 -8.53
CA ILE A 76 -18.48 -8.99 -9.06
C ILE A 76 -19.24 -9.09 -10.39
N ALA A 77 -18.75 -9.92 -11.32
CA ALA A 77 -19.37 -10.11 -12.63
C ALA A 77 -20.78 -10.77 -12.57
N SER A 78 -21.14 -11.39 -11.45
CA SER A 78 -22.49 -11.97 -11.26
C SER A 78 -23.47 -10.99 -10.60
N PHE A 79 -23.02 -9.77 -10.28
CA PHE A 79 -23.85 -8.78 -9.63
C PHE A 79 -24.73 -8.06 -10.65
N GLU A 80 -26.04 -7.97 -10.38
CA GLU A 80 -27.05 -7.41 -11.32
C GLU A 80 -26.85 -5.93 -11.67
N GLY A 81 -25.95 -5.22 -10.98
CA GLY A 81 -25.62 -3.80 -11.24
C GLY A 81 -24.23 -3.56 -11.82
N PHE A 82 -23.44 -4.60 -12.10
CA PHE A 82 -22.09 -4.45 -12.65
C PHE A 82 -22.06 -4.91 -14.11
N ASP A 83 -21.95 -3.96 -15.03
CA ASP A 83 -21.87 -4.19 -16.49
C ASP A 83 -20.44 -4.08 -17.05
N GLY A 84 -19.47 -3.75 -16.19
CA GLY A 84 -18.09 -3.54 -16.58
C GLY A 84 -17.32 -4.83 -16.88
N ARG A 85 -16.04 -4.65 -17.23
CA ARG A 85 -15.08 -5.76 -17.35
C ARG A 85 -14.49 -6.07 -15.98
N VAL A 86 -14.39 -7.35 -15.62
CA VAL A 86 -13.62 -7.77 -14.44
C VAL A 86 -12.48 -8.68 -14.84
N ASP A 87 -11.26 -8.31 -14.47
CA ASP A 87 -10.09 -9.18 -14.56
C ASP A 87 -9.45 -9.37 -13.17
N SER A 88 -8.48 -10.27 -13.12
CA SER A 88 -7.69 -10.57 -11.94
C SER A 88 -6.22 -10.43 -12.28
N LEU A 89 -5.43 -9.91 -11.34
CA LEU A 89 -3.98 -9.86 -11.50
C LEU A 89 -3.40 -11.26 -11.31
N GLU A 90 -2.92 -11.87 -12.40
CA GLU A 90 -2.40 -13.25 -12.43
C GLU A 90 -1.31 -13.50 -11.38
N PRO A 91 -0.24 -12.68 -11.28
CA PRO A 91 0.80 -12.91 -10.27
C PRO A 91 0.33 -12.60 -8.84
N GLY A 92 -0.84 -11.98 -8.68
CA GLY A 92 -1.22 -11.30 -7.45
C GLY A 92 -0.26 -10.17 -7.08
N ILE A 93 -0.42 -9.62 -5.88
CA ILE A 93 0.47 -8.53 -5.43
C ILE A 93 1.92 -8.98 -5.20
N THR A 94 2.17 -10.28 -5.01
CA THR A 94 3.53 -10.79 -4.79
C THR A 94 4.43 -10.74 -6.02
N GLY A 95 3.85 -10.71 -7.22
CA GLY A 95 4.59 -10.49 -8.47
C GLY A 95 4.21 -9.17 -9.13
N TRP A 96 3.78 -8.20 -8.33
CA TRP A 96 3.66 -6.82 -8.77
C TRP A 96 5.03 -6.13 -8.61
N ASP A 97 5.62 -5.74 -9.73
CA ASP A 97 6.92 -5.06 -9.78
C ASP A 97 6.80 -3.52 -9.88
N GLY A 98 5.56 -3.00 -9.89
CA GLY A 98 5.27 -1.58 -9.97
C GLY A 98 5.34 -0.85 -8.61
N PRO A 99 4.96 0.44 -8.57
CA PRO A 99 4.93 1.20 -7.33
C PRO A 99 3.96 0.57 -6.32
N THR A 100 4.34 0.60 -5.05
CA THR A 100 3.46 0.20 -3.94
C THR A 100 3.35 1.35 -2.96
N ALA A 101 2.15 1.56 -2.44
CA ALA A 101 1.88 2.51 -1.37
C ALA A 101 1.73 1.74 -0.05
N THR A 102 2.17 2.35 1.03
CA THR A 102 1.97 1.90 2.40
C THR A 102 1.18 2.97 3.14
N GLU A 103 0.27 2.59 4.03
CA GLU A 103 -0.45 3.60 4.84
C GLU A 103 0.46 4.22 5.92
N HIS A 104 1.63 3.60 6.14
CA HIS A 104 2.74 4.17 6.88
C HIS A 104 3.59 4.95 5.89
N GLU A 105 3.86 6.23 6.16
CA GLU A 105 4.71 7.15 5.37
C GLU A 105 3.96 8.07 4.38
N ASN A 106 3.10 8.93 4.92
CA ASN A 106 3.16 10.36 4.58
C ASN A 106 4.13 11.06 5.55
N GLU A 107 5.38 10.61 5.63
CA GLU A 107 6.42 11.26 6.42
C GLU A 107 7.76 11.07 5.68
N ASP A 108 8.10 12.07 4.86
CA ASP A 108 9.47 12.43 4.45
C ASP A 108 10.18 11.56 3.38
N ASP A 109 9.83 11.79 2.11
CA ASP A 109 10.78 11.64 1.00
C ASP A 109 11.88 12.70 1.13
N SER A 110 12.98 12.34 1.80
CA SER A 110 14.27 13.04 1.73
C SER A 110 15.36 12.03 1.32
N PRO A 111 16.16 12.29 0.27
CA PRO A 111 17.07 11.30 -0.28
C PRO A 111 18.28 11.07 0.65
N ALA A 112 18.64 9.80 0.75
CA ALA A 112 19.76 9.21 1.47
C ALA A 112 21.00 10.11 1.71
N ALA A 113 21.44 10.16 2.98
CA ALA A 113 22.85 10.35 3.34
C ALA A 113 23.46 8.98 3.71
N PRO A 114 24.73 8.71 3.36
CA PRO A 114 25.26 7.36 3.31
C PRO A 114 25.51 6.79 4.71
N PHE A 115 25.17 5.52 4.86
CA PHE A 115 25.65 4.64 5.92
C PHE A 115 27.17 4.77 6.05
N ASN A 116 27.67 5.19 7.23
CA ASN A 116 29.10 5.08 7.55
C ASN A 116 29.30 4.05 8.68
N PRO A 117 29.52 2.76 8.36
CA PRO A 117 29.77 1.73 9.35
C PRO A 117 31.25 1.73 9.75
N SER A 118 31.69 2.68 10.60
CA SER A 118 32.97 2.59 11.30
C SER A 118 33.13 3.65 12.38
N ARG A 119 32.90 3.29 13.64
CA ARG A 119 33.98 3.22 14.66
C ARG A 119 33.43 2.69 15.98
N ARG A 120 34.14 1.67 16.45
CA ARG A 120 34.07 1.09 17.79
C ARG A 120 34.24 2.13 18.89
N SER A 121 33.56 1.88 20.00
CA SER A 121 33.98 2.04 21.40
C SER A 121 34.94 3.19 21.72
N ASP A 122 34.52 4.13 22.57
CA ASP A 122 35.30 4.40 23.79
C ASP A 122 34.48 5.12 24.87
N THR A 123 34.61 4.60 26.08
CA THR A 123 34.14 5.17 27.33
C THR A 123 35.08 6.30 27.75
N SER A 124 34.58 7.53 27.91
CA SER A 124 35.17 8.43 28.91
C SER A 124 34.29 9.58 29.33
N LEU A 125 34.27 9.75 30.66
CA LEU A 125 33.51 10.69 31.45
C LEU A 125 33.91 12.15 31.18
N GLY A 126 32.92 13.03 31.13
CA GLY A 126 33.06 14.46 31.40
C GLY A 126 31.96 14.89 32.38
N PRO A 127 32.25 15.57 33.49
CA PRO A 127 31.24 15.94 34.47
C PRO A 127 30.38 17.14 34.00
N LEU A 128 29.15 17.14 34.51
CA LEU A 128 28.07 18.10 34.30
C LEU A 128 28.40 19.52 34.83
N PRO A 129 27.71 20.57 34.37
CA PRO A 129 27.93 21.94 34.84
C PRO A 129 27.22 22.19 36.17
N GLU A 130 27.98 22.57 37.19
CA GLU A 130 27.49 22.94 38.51
C GLU A 130 27.26 24.46 38.63
N GLN A 131 25.98 24.80 38.69
CA GLN A 131 25.30 25.74 39.59
C GLN A 131 25.89 27.14 39.88
N ARG A 132 24.98 28.11 39.72
CA ARG A 132 24.94 29.45 40.34
C ARG A 132 25.44 29.45 41.78
N LEU A 133 26.09 30.55 42.16
CA LEU A 133 25.78 31.41 43.32
C LEU A 133 27.01 32.28 43.63
N TRP A 134 26.96 33.58 43.37
CA TRP A 134 27.63 34.55 44.26
C TRP A 134 26.78 35.80 44.39
N ASN A 135 26.78 36.26 45.64
CA ASN A 135 25.79 37.06 46.32
C ASN A 135 25.99 38.57 46.08
N GLN A 136 24.91 39.33 46.27
CA GLN A 136 24.93 40.78 46.47
C GLN A 136 25.58 41.19 47.80
N SER A 137 25.92 42.50 47.87
CA SER A 137 26.15 43.37 49.05
C SER A 137 27.64 43.59 49.39
N GLY A 138 28.14 44.80 49.61
CA GLY A 138 27.53 46.12 49.75
C GLY A 138 28.63 47.16 50.05
N SER A 139 28.25 48.43 49.91
CA SER A 139 28.84 49.70 50.42
C SER A 139 30.33 49.81 50.74
#